data_AF-A0A1U9ZVP5-F1
#
_entry.id   AF-A0A1U9ZVP5-F1
#
_cell.length_a   1.000
_cell.length_b   1.000
_cell.length_c   1.000
_cell.angle_alpha   90.00
_cell.angle_beta   90.00
_cell.angle_gamma   90.00
#
_symmetry.space_group_name_H-M   'P 1'
#
loop_
_entity.id
_entity.type
_entity.pdbx_description
1 polymer ?
#
loop_
_entity_poly.entity_id
_entity_poly.type
_entity_poly.pdbx_seq_one_letter_code
_entity_poly.pdbx_strand_id
1 'polypeptide(L)'
;MTWAQILPLLQDVWGQGTDVGRHVLTTLLAALDSIGSNWSDWRARQIGVRRDEPPAVEVRAMALAEETAQDGRQRAVDHPGADLEELQRLRLVLRQAICASPGQTALRHVRPWLWSLTTSGGHALTASGQDTGFELRLSRYQKPVC
;
A
#
# COMPACT_ATOMS: atom_id res chain seq x y z
N MET A 1 22.45 3.59 6.36
CA MET A 1 23.63 3.90 5.51
C MET A 1 23.75 5.40 5.41
N THR A 2 24.86 5.97 5.89
CA THR A 2 25.10 7.43 5.84
C THR A 2 26.05 7.76 4.68
N TRP A 3 26.05 9.01 4.20
CA TRP A 3 26.92 9.42 3.08
C TRP A 3 28.41 9.24 3.37
N ALA A 4 28.80 9.39 4.65
CA ALA A 4 30.12 9.08 5.16
C ALA A 4 30.54 7.60 4.98
N GLN A 5 29.57 6.67 4.89
CA GLN A 5 29.82 5.24 4.67
C GLN A 5 29.90 4.87 3.17
N ILE A 6 29.34 5.72 2.29
CA ILE A 6 29.26 5.46 0.84
C ILE A 6 30.47 6.06 0.11
N LEU A 7 30.98 7.20 0.59
CA LEU A 7 32.16 7.88 0.04
C LEU A 7 33.40 6.99 -0.14
N PRO A 8 33.78 6.12 0.83
CA PRO A 8 34.92 5.22 0.66
C PRO A 8 34.70 4.19 -0.44
N LEU A 9 33.46 3.70 -0.62
CA LEU A 9 33.11 2.70 -1.64
C LEU A 9 33.14 3.28 -3.05
N LEU A 10 32.72 4.54 -3.22
CA LEU A 10 32.80 5.24 -4.50
C LEU A 10 34.25 5.53 -4.91
N GLN A 11 35.11 5.87 -3.94
CA GLN A 11 36.54 6.06 -4.17
C GLN A 11 37.25 4.75 -4.51
N ASP A 12 36.86 3.64 -3.91
CA ASP A 12 37.43 2.32 -4.21
C ASP A 12 37.09 1.84 -5.63
N VAL A 13 35.84 2.04 -6.07
CA VAL A 13 35.38 1.59 -7.40
C VAL A 13 35.80 2.54 -8.54
N TRP A 14 35.88 3.85 -8.30
CA TRP A 14 36.12 4.86 -9.36
C TRP A 14 37.41 5.69 -9.18
N GLY A 15 38.15 5.54 -8.08
CA GLY A 15 39.38 6.29 -7.81
C GLY A 15 40.60 5.85 -8.63
N GLN A 16 40.53 4.70 -9.30
CA GLN A 16 41.61 4.12 -10.10
C GLN A 16 41.68 4.69 -11.54
N GLY A 17 40.83 5.66 -11.91
CA GLY A 17 40.83 6.29 -13.23
C GLY A 17 41.90 7.37 -13.42
N THR A 18 42.14 7.76 -14.69
CA THR A 18 43.01 8.87 -15.11
C THR A 18 42.66 10.19 -14.38
N ASP A 19 43.59 11.14 -14.29
CA ASP A 19 43.44 12.39 -13.52
C ASP A 19 42.15 13.19 -13.84
N VAL A 20 41.64 13.09 -15.07
CA VAL A 20 40.35 13.67 -15.48
C VAL A 20 39.16 13.02 -14.76
N GLY A 21 39.17 11.69 -14.57
CA GLY A 21 38.13 10.96 -13.85
C GLY A 21 38.10 11.28 -12.36
N ARG A 22 39.29 11.46 -11.76
CA ARG A 22 39.41 11.99 -10.39
C ARG A 22 38.86 13.40 -10.29
N HIS A 23 39.19 14.28 -11.25
CA HIS A 23 38.67 15.65 -11.25
C HIS A 23 37.15 15.70 -11.38
N VAL A 24 36.56 14.93 -12.30
CA VAL A 24 35.10 14.84 -12.48
C VAL A 24 34.41 14.31 -11.22
N LEU A 25 34.96 13.28 -10.57
CA LEU A 25 34.43 12.75 -9.31
C LEU A 25 34.51 13.79 -8.18
N THR A 26 35.64 14.51 -8.06
CA THR A 26 35.79 15.59 -7.06
C THR A 26 34.82 16.74 -7.33
N THR A 27 34.62 17.15 -8.59
CA THR A 27 33.66 18.19 -8.96
C THR A 27 32.22 17.75 -8.68
N LEU A 28 31.85 16.50 -8.97
CA LEU A 28 30.53 15.95 -8.66
C LEU A 28 30.28 15.87 -7.15
N LEU A 29 31.28 15.45 -6.38
CA LEU A 29 31.18 15.40 -4.92
C LEU A 29 31.06 16.80 -4.31
N ALA A 30 31.83 17.78 -4.80
CA ALA A 30 31.72 19.18 -4.37
C ALA A 30 30.37 19.80 -4.77
N ALA A 31 29.84 19.48 -5.96
CA ALA A 31 28.52 19.89 -6.38
C ALA A 31 27.43 19.27 -5.48
N LEU A 32 27.51 17.98 -5.17
CA LEU A 32 26.57 17.30 -4.27
C LEU A 32 26.63 17.84 -2.83
N ASP A 33 27.82 18.19 -2.34
CA ASP A 33 28.00 18.81 -1.03
C ASP A 33 27.44 20.25 -0.99
N SER A 34 27.55 21.00 -2.08
CA SER A 34 26.91 22.33 -2.22
C SER A 34 25.37 22.26 -2.26
N ILE A 35 24.81 21.13 -2.73
CA ILE A 35 23.38 20.84 -2.70
C ILE A 35 22.99 20.26 -1.32
N GLY A 36 23.96 19.84 -0.50
CA GLY A 36 23.79 19.09 0.76
C GLY A 36 22.91 19.72 1.84
N SER A 37 22.57 21.00 1.72
CA SER A 37 21.56 21.65 2.57
C SER A 37 20.18 21.76 1.92
N ASN A 38 20.13 21.89 0.58
CA ASN A 38 18.87 22.05 -0.16
C ASN A 38 18.28 20.72 -0.64
N TRP A 39 19.08 19.66 -0.78
CA TRP A 39 18.63 18.42 -1.42
C TRP A 39 17.53 17.73 -0.61
N SER A 40 17.70 17.67 0.71
CA SER A 40 16.70 17.10 1.62
C SER A 40 15.40 17.92 1.60
N ASP A 41 15.50 19.25 1.58
CA ASP A 41 14.34 20.16 1.54
C ASP A 41 13.67 20.19 0.16
N TRP A 42 14.46 20.09 -0.92
CA TRP A 42 13.99 19.99 -2.29
C TRP A 42 13.31 18.64 -2.51
N ARG A 43 13.92 17.55 -2.01
CA ARG A 43 13.35 16.21 -2.04
C ARG A 43 12.07 16.14 -1.22
N ALA A 44 12.02 16.74 -0.03
CA ALA A 44 10.79 16.82 0.77
C ALA A 44 9.68 17.62 0.05
N ARG A 45 10.05 18.63 -0.76
CA ARG A 45 9.12 19.44 -1.53
C ARG A 45 8.65 18.79 -2.85
N GLN A 46 9.51 18.04 -3.53
CA GLN A 46 9.24 17.44 -4.85
C GLN A 46 8.78 15.99 -4.77
N ILE A 47 9.30 15.25 -3.79
CA ILE A 47 8.93 13.87 -3.51
C ILE A 47 8.32 13.89 -2.11
N GLY A 48 7.02 14.13 -2.02
CA GLY A 48 6.26 14.13 -0.77
C GLY A 48 6.21 12.75 -0.09
N VAL A 49 7.37 12.18 0.22
CA VAL A 49 7.50 10.90 0.91
C VAL A 49 7.25 11.17 2.38
N ARG A 50 5.97 11.21 2.73
CA ARG A 50 5.53 10.49 3.93
C ARG A 50 6.18 9.12 3.83
N ARG A 51 6.98 8.75 4.84
CA ARG A 51 7.35 7.36 5.15
C ARG A 51 6.20 6.46 4.69
N ASP A 52 6.44 5.45 3.84
CA ASP A 52 5.42 4.56 3.26
C ASP A 52 4.51 3.98 4.36
N GLU A 53 3.51 4.76 4.76
CA GLU A 53 2.48 4.34 5.66
C GLU A 53 1.58 3.47 4.78
N PRO A 54 1.33 2.20 5.18
CA PRO A 54 0.47 1.33 4.40
C PRO A 54 -0.84 2.09 4.12
N PRO A 55 -1.35 2.03 2.87
CA PRO A 55 -2.54 2.78 2.49
C PRO A 55 -3.66 2.50 3.49
N ALA A 56 -4.47 3.51 3.81
CA ALA A 56 -5.58 3.37 4.76
C ALA A 56 -6.42 2.12 4.44
N VAL A 57 -6.96 1.46 5.47
CA VAL A 57 -7.63 0.17 5.31
C VAL A 57 -8.79 0.23 4.32
N GLU A 58 -9.48 1.37 4.23
CA GLU A 58 -10.54 1.66 3.28
C GLU A 58 -10.03 1.64 1.83
N VAL A 59 -8.84 2.21 1.60
CA VAL A 59 -8.21 2.24 0.26
C VAL A 59 -7.83 0.83 -0.16
N ARG A 60 -7.22 0.05 0.76
CA ARG A 60 -6.90 -1.37 0.49
C ARG A 60 -8.16 -2.19 0.24
N ALA A 61 -9.21 -1.98 1.02
CA ALA A 61 -10.46 -2.70 0.89
C ALA A 61 -11.17 -2.37 -0.43
N MET A 62 -11.10 -1.12 -0.90
CA MET A 62 -11.62 -0.73 -2.21
C MET A 62 -10.83 -1.37 -3.35
N ALA A 63 -9.49 -1.38 -3.28
CA ALA A 63 -8.66 -2.05 -4.28
C ALA A 63 -9.00 -3.55 -4.39
N LEU A 64 -9.16 -4.24 -3.24
CA LEU A 64 -9.59 -5.64 -3.23
C LEU A 64 -11.01 -5.82 -3.80
N ALA A 65 -11.90 -4.83 -3.64
CA ALA A 65 -13.24 -4.86 -4.21
C ALA A 65 -13.18 -4.73 -5.74
N GLU A 66 -12.32 -3.86 -6.27
CA GLU A 66 -12.08 -3.71 -7.72
C GLU A 66 -11.52 -5.00 -8.33
N GLU A 67 -10.51 -5.61 -7.70
CA GLU A 67 -9.97 -6.89 -8.15
C GLU A 67 -11.04 -8.00 -8.12
N THR A 68 -11.84 -8.07 -7.04
CA THR A 68 -12.95 -9.01 -6.91
C THR A 68 -14.02 -8.78 -7.98
N ALA A 69 -14.26 -7.53 -8.38
CA ALA A 69 -15.18 -7.19 -9.44
C ALA A 69 -14.68 -7.70 -10.80
N GLN A 70 -13.36 -7.60 -11.03
CA GLN A 70 -12.71 -7.98 -12.27
C GLN A 70 -12.66 -9.50 -12.48
N ASP A 71 -12.23 -10.26 -11.48
CA ASP A 71 -12.02 -11.71 -11.63
C ASP A 71 -13.07 -12.58 -10.93
N GLY A 72 -13.95 -11.99 -10.12
CA GLY A 72 -14.98 -12.72 -9.36
C GLY A 72 -14.44 -13.55 -8.19
N ARG A 73 -13.13 -13.55 -7.92
CA ARG A 73 -12.52 -14.31 -6.84
C ARG A 73 -12.76 -13.63 -5.52
N GLN A 74 -13.26 -14.40 -4.55
CA GLN A 74 -13.46 -13.91 -3.20
C GLN A 74 -12.13 -13.53 -2.55
N ARG A 75 -12.12 -12.37 -1.89
CA ARG A 75 -10.99 -11.83 -1.13
C ARG A 75 -11.44 -11.42 0.27
N ALA A 76 -10.50 -11.18 1.16
CA ALA A 76 -10.77 -10.65 2.49
C ALA A 76 -9.77 -9.53 2.83
N VAL A 77 -10.23 -8.57 3.62
CA VAL A 77 -9.41 -7.45 4.07
C VAL A 77 -8.63 -7.90 5.30
N ASP A 78 -7.30 -7.90 5.20
CA ASP A 78 -6.46 -8.14 6.37
C ASP A 78 -6.34 -6.84 7.18
N HIS A 79 -6.89 -6.89 8.40
CA HIS A 79 -6.97 -5.75 9.30
C HIS A 79 -6.56 -6.19 10.72
N PRO A 80 -5.24 -6.23 11.00
CA PRO A 80 -4.73 -6.71 12.28
C PRO A 80 -5.23 -5.84 13.44
N GLY A 81 -5.61 -6.50 14.54
CA GLY A 81 -6.08 -5.84 15.75
C GLY A 81 -7.50 -5.27 15.68
N ALA A 82 -8.20 -5.45 14.55
CA ALA A 82 -9.56 -4.97 14.41
C ALA A 82 -10.55 -5.80 15.22
N ASP A 83 -11.47 -5.14 15.89
CA ASP A 83 -12.61 -5.80 16.52
C ASP A 83 -13.81 -5.92 15.56
N LEU A 84 -14.87 -6.61 16.01
CA LEU A 84 -16.07 -6.83 15.22
C LEU A 84 -16.79 -5.52 14.86
N GLU A 85 -16.74 -4.51 15.73
CA GLU A 85 -17.38 -3.21 15.51
C GLU A 85 -16.64 -2.43 14.42
N GLU A 86 -15.32 -2.44 14.44
CA GLU A 86 -14.46 -1.84 13.42
C GLU A 86 -14.68 -2.50 12.05
N LEU A 87 -14.71 -3.83 11.99
CA LEU A 87 -15.01 -4.54 10.75
C LEU A 87 -16.42 -4.24 10.22
N GLN A 88 -17.40 -4.07 11.10
CA GLN A 88 -18.76 -3.67 10.71
C GLN A 88 -18.81 -2.22 10.22
N ARG A 89 -18.08 -1.29 10.85
CA ARG A 89 -17.96 0.10 10.38
C ARG A 89 -17.32 0.13 8.99
N LEU A 90 -16.20 -0.56 8.81
CA LEU A 90 -15.52 -0.67 7.52
C LEU A 90 -16.43 -1.26 6.44
N ARG A 91 -17.19 -2.31 6.77
CA ARG A 91 -18.18 -2.90 5.86
C ARG A 91 -19.21 -1.89 5.36
N LEU A 92 -19.73 -1.05 6.25
CA LEU A 92 -20.74 -0.04 5.90
C LEU A 92 -20.16 1.06 5.02
N VAL A 93 -18.97 1.57 5.38
CA VAL A 93 -18.23 2.57 4.59
C VAL A 93 -17.95 2.05 3.19
N LEU A 94 -17.44 0.81 3.09
CA LEU A 94 -17.10 0.20 1.81
C LEU A 94 -18.35 -0.05 0.95
N ARG A 95 -19.45 -0.53 1.57
CA ARG A 95 -20.72 -0.68 0.86
C ARG A 95 -21.20 0.66 0.30
N GLN A 96 -21.14 1.73 1.08
CA GLN A 96 -21.56 3.06 0.63
C GLN A 96 -20.71 3.55 -0.55
N ALA A 97 -19.39 3.35 -0.49
CA ALA A 97 -18.47 3.73 -1.55
C ALA A 97 -18.73 2.92 -2.85
N ILE A 98 -18.96 1.61 -2.76
CA ILE A 98 -19.37 0.76 -3.90
C ILE A 98 -20.71 1.23 -4.49
N CYS A 99 -21.65 1.62 -3.62
CA CYS A 99 -22.93 2.18 -4.05
C CYS A 99 -22.84 3.60 -4.63
N ALA A 100 -21.71 4.28 -4.51
CA ALA A 100 -21.48 5.58 -5.13
C ALA A 100 -20.86 5.44 -6.53
N SER A 101 -20.26 4.29 -6.87
CA SER A 101 -19.69 4.01 -8.18
C SER A 101 -20.76 4.02 -9.28
N PRO A 102 -20.46 4.35 -10.54
CA PRO A 102 -21.47 4.36 -11.61
C PRO A 102 -22.21 3.01 -11.75
N GLY A 103 -23.53 3.06 -12.03
CA GLY A 103 -24.43 1.89 -11.95
C GLY A 103 -24.13 0.74 -12.92
N GLN A 104 -23.37 0.99 -13.99
CA GLN A 104 -23.00 -0.05 -14.98
C GLN A 104 -21.65 -0.71 -14.68
N THR A 105 -21.01 -0.39 -13.55
CA THR A 105 -19.68 -0.94 -13.21
C THR A 105 -19.79 -2.33 -12.59
N ALA A 106 -18.83 -3.22 -12.92
CA ALA A 106 -18.73 -4.53 -12.28
C ALA A 106 -18.59 -4.43 -10.75
N LEU A 107 -18.06 -3.32 -10.25
CA LEU A 107 -17.89 -3.03 -8.82
C LEU A 107 -19.22 -3.07 -8.05
N ARG A 108 -20.34 -2.67 -8.67
CA ARG A 108 -21.70 -2.73 -8.09
C ARG A 108 -22.13 -4.13 -7.68
N HIS A 109 -21.49 -5.16 -8.24
CA HIS A 109 -21.77 -6.55 -7.96
C HIS A 109 -20.95 -7.11 -6.79
N VAL A 110 -20.00 -6.35 -6.24
CA VAL A 110 -19.18 -6.78 -5.12
C VAL A 110 -19.86 -6.42 -3.81
N ARG A 111 -20.05 -7.41 -2.95
CA ARG A 111 -20.67 -7.24 -1.63
C ARG A 111 -19.65 -7.44 -0.53
N PRO A 112 -19.47 -6.45 0.35
CA PRO A 112 -18.77 -6.63 1.61
C PRO A 112 -19.66 -7.32 2.65
N TRP A 113 -19.17 -8.38 3.28
CA TRP A 113 -19.87 -9.14 4.31
C TRP A 113 -18.93 -9.66 5.38
N LEU A 114 -19.43 -9.79 6.61
CA LEU A 114 -18.64 -10.31 7.73
C LEU A 114 -18.68 -11.83 7.71
N TRP A 115 -17.51 -12.44 7.65
CA TRP A 115 -17.33 -13.85 7.93
C TRP A 115 -17.04 -14.04 9.41
N SER A 116 -17.57 -15.12 9.97
CA SER A 116 -17.36 -15.54 11.34
C SER A 116 -17.06 -17.03 11.37
N LEU A 117 -16.03 -17.44 12.10
CA LEU A 117 -15.67 -18.84 12.29
C LEU A 117 -16.83 -19.67 12.87
N THR A 118 -17.71 -19.07 13.67
CA THR A 118 -18.78 -19.78 14.37
C THR A 118 -20.03 -19.99 13.52
N THR A 119 -20.29 -19.10 12.56
CA THR A 119 -21.56 -19.09 11.80
C THR A 119 -21.38 -19.18 10.30
N SER A 120 -20.20 -18.85 9.79
CA SER A 120 -19.87 -18.91 8.38
C SER A 120 -19.08 -20.17 8.09
N GLY A 121 -19.39 -20.86 6.99
CA GLY A 121 -18.61 -22.03 6.56
C GLY A 121 -17.21 -21.66 6.05
N GLY A 122 -16.36 -22.68 5.89
CA GLY A 122 -15.01 -22.56 5.34
C GLY A 122 -13.96 -22.12 6.36
N HIS A 123 -12.81 -21.66 5.85
CA HIS A 123 -11.67 -21.20 6.66
C HIS A 123 -11.40 -19.72 6.40
N ALA A 124 -10.82 -19.03 7.36
CA ALA A 124 -10.37 -17.64 7.22
C ALA A 124 -9.38 -17.49 6.05
N LEU A 125 -9.47 -16.36 5.34
CA LEU A 125 -8.62 -16.01 4.21
C LEU A 125 -7.45 -15.10 4.60
N THR A 126 -7.51 -14.48 5.78
CA THR A 126 -6.45 -13.61 6.32
C THR A 126 -5.90 -14.15 7.63
N ALA A 127 -4.70 -13.68 8.00
CA ALA A 127 -4.13 -13.98 9.32
C ALA A 127 -5.01 -13.40 10.43
N SER A 128 -5.49 -12.16 10.28
CA SER A 128 -6.40 -11.54 11.25
C SER A 128 -7.69 -12.35 11.46
N GLY A 129 -8.23 -12.95 10.41
CA GLY A 129 -9.42 -13.82 10.49
C GLY A 129 -9.16 -15.15 11.19
N GLN A 130 -7.95 -15.70 11.05
CA GLN A 130 -7.52 -16.89 11.78
C GLN A 130 -7.37 -16.59 13.28
N ASP A 131 -6.80 -15.43 13.61
CA ASP A 131 -6.51 -15.04 14.99
C ASP A 131 -7.77 -14.63 15.77
N THR A 132 -8.66 -13.85 15.14
CA THR A 132 -9.84 -13.25 15.81
C THR A 132 -11.13 -14.04 15.60
N GLY A 133 -11.19 -14.92 14.60
CA GLY A 133 -12.40 -15.63 14.20
C GLY A 133 -13.39 -14.78 13.40
N PHE A 134 -13.04 -13.54 13.02
CA PHE A 134 -13.87 -12.67 12.17
C PHE A 134 -13.03 -12.01 11.07
N GLU A 135 -13.59 -11.83 9.87
CA GLU A 135 -12.94 -11.05 8.82
C GLU A 135 -13.96 -10.40 7.88
N LEU A 136 -13.58 -9.28 7.27
CA LEU A 136 -14.39 -8.64 6.23
C LEU A 136 -14.07 -9.28 4.87
N ARG A 137 -15.07 -9.94 4.28
CA ARG A 137 -14.97 -10.58 2.97
C ARG A 137 -15.62 -9.76 1.87
N LEU A 138 -15.11 -9.97 0.66
CA LEU A 138 -15.57 -9.38 -0.58
C LEU A 138 -15.90 -10.51 -1.55
N SER A 139 -17.14 -10.54 -2.02
CA SER A 139 -17.59 -11.56 -2.97
C SER A 139 -18.44 -10.91 -4.06
N ARG A 140 -18.30 -11.40 -5.30
CA ARG A 140 -19.09 -10.93 -6.44
C ARG A 140 -20.40 -11.71 -6.54
N TYR A 141 -21.49 -11.00 -6.81
CA TYR A 141 -22.84 -11.55 -6.95
C TYR A 141 -23.47 -11.18 -8.30
N GLN A 142 -24.44 -11.97 -8.75
CA GLN A 142 -25.18 -11.66 -9.99
C GLN A 142 -26.02 -10.39 -9.87
N LYS A 143 -26.65 -10.17 -8.71
CA LYS A 143 -27.43 -8.97 -8.44
C LYS A 143 -26.50 -7.88 -7.89
N PRO A 144 -26.65 -6.63 -8.36
CA PRO A 144 -25.92 -5.52 -7.77
C PRO A 144 -26.35 -5.30 -6.31
N VAL A 145 -25.44 -4.78 -5.49
CA VAL A 145 -25.65 -4.51 -4.06
C VAL A 145 -26.59 -3.32 -3.84
N CYS A 146 -26.68 -2.49 -4.88
CA CYS A 146 -27.45 -1.27 -5.07
C CYS A 146 -27.40 -1.06 -6.60
#